data_AF-A0A838VMD1-F1
#
_entry.id   AF-A0A838VMD1-F1
#
_cell.length_a   1.000
_cell.length_b   1.000
_cell.length_c   1.000
_cell.angle_alpha   90.00
_cell.angle_beta   90.00
_cell.angle_gamma   90.00
#
_symmetry.space_group_name_H-M   'P 1'
#
loop_
_entity.id
_entity.type
_entity.pdbx_description
1 polymer ?
#
loop_
_entity_poly.entity_id
_entity_poly.type
_entity_poly.pdbx_seq_one_letter_code
_entity_poly.pdbx_strand_id
1 'polypeptide(L)'
;MNNVSELALNYLQSYNCHIPEEYVGLLRSACEIHPPPHGMAKYGNLYRECARDRQWFANSLAVNAYEEGYGSKQVWEFAQRIENRDFARLVRGHSIDESRHSKMFVALLDILFPTELETEVREEFKSFSPEYYPHSHPPIEPSPEKVIDKFQVMDQIIQINLLEIRALILQLLLRPIAQAYATRENLPKVTCMSNLFIYDETKHVEYSAYCIGEFIKEGNREWVREKIIQRQQTINEMFLIDTETDHSLGTTVLKTQVG
;
A
#
# COMPACT_ATOMS: atom_id res chain seq x y z
N MET A 1 3.15 -3.66 23.76
CA MET A 1 2.57 -4.23 22.54
C MET A 1 2.50 -3.11 21.52
N ASN A 2 3.18 -3.24 20.37
CA ASN A 2 3.00 -2.30 19.27
C ASN A 2 1.72 -2.73 18.54
N ASN A 3 0.63 -1.98 18.72
CA ASN A 3 -0.62 -2.25 18.04
C ASN A 3 -0.58 -1.55 16.67
N VAL A 4 -0.63 -2.33 15.58
CA VAL A 4 -0.64 -1.82 14.19
C VAL A 4 -1.72 -0.78 13.98
N SER A 5 -2.92 -1.03 14.51
CA SER A 5 -4.03 -0.08 14.42
C SER A 5 -3.68 1.26 15.08
N GLU A 6 -3.10 1.26 16.28
CA GLU A 6 -2.68 2.52 16.94
C GLU A 6 -1.58 3.24 16.16
N LEU A 7 -0.62 2.51 15.58
CA LEU A 7 0.42 3.12 14.76
C LEU A 7 -0.20 3.82 13.54
N ALA A 8 -1.06 3.14 12.79
CA ALA A 8 -1.74 3.71 11.63
C ALA A 8 -2.61 4.91 12.02
N LEU A 9 -3.41 4.78 13.09
CA LEU A 9 -4.28 5.84 13.60
C LEU A 9 -3.48 7.08 14.05
N ASN A 10 -2.33 6.90 14.70
CA ASN A 10 -1.45 7.99 15.08
C ASN A 10 -0.90 8.74 13.85
N TYR A 11 -0.56 8.02 12.78
CA TYR A 11 -0.11 8.63 11.53
C TYR A 11 -1.23 9.42 10.85
N LEU A 12 -2.42 8.83 10.73
CA LEU A 12 -3.62 9.52 10.23
C LEU A 12 -3.88 10.81 11.02
N GLN A 13 -3.80 10.76 12.36
CA GLN A 13 -3.95 11.93 13.21
C GLN A 13 -2.85 12.97 12.96
N SER A 14 -1.59 12.55 12.84
CA SER A 14 -0.46 13.47 12.62
C SER A 14 -0.54 14.23 11.28
N TYR A 15 -1.21 13.64 10.29
CA TYR A 15 -1.47 14.25 8.98
C TYR A 15 -2.83 14.96 8.90
N ASN A 16 -3.52 15.16 10.04
CA ASN A 16 -4.85 15.77 10.14
C ASN A 16 -5.90 15.09 9.24
N CYS A 17 -5.81 13.77 9.07
CA CYS A 17 -6.78 12.99 8.32
C CYS A 17 -8.12 12.92 9.07
N HIS A 18 -9.23 12.98 8.35
CA HIS A 18 -10.56 12.84 8.93
C HIS A 18 -11.01 11.38 8.86
N ILE A 19 -11.07 10.72 10.02
CA ILE A 19 -11.38 9.29 10.12
C ILE A 19 -12.71 9.09 10.86
N PRO A 20 -13.67 8.34 10.29
CA PRO A 20 -14.91 8.01 10.98
C PRO A 20 -14.66 7.24 12.28
N GLU A 21 -15.24 7.69 13.40
CA GLU A 21 -15.05 7.04 14.72
C GLU A 21 -15.43 5.56 14.70
N GLU A 22 -16.47 5.19 13.95
CA GLU A 22 -16.90 3.80 13.82
C GLU A 22 -15.84 2.92 13.15
N TYR A 23 -15.16 3.43 12.12
CA TYR A 23 -14.06 2.72 11.47
C TYR A 23 -12.91 2.47 12.44
N VAL A 24 -12.57 3.45 13.29
CA VAL A 24 -11.52 3.31 14.31
C VAL A 24 -11.79 2.12 15.22
N GLY A 25 -13.03 1.99 15.71
CA GLY A 25 -13.44 0.86 16.56
C GLY A 25 -13.36 -0.48 15.84
N LEU A 26 -13.72 -0.52 14.56
CA LEU A 26 -13.64 -1.74 13.74
C LEU A 26 -12.20 -2.16 13.46
N LEU A 27 -11.31 -1.23 13.08
CA LEU A 27 -9.91 -1.52 12.81
C LEU A 27 -9.19 -2.05 14.07
N ARG A 28 -9.42 -1.40 15.22
CA ARG A 28 -8.88 -1.87 16.52
C ARG A 28 -9.34 -3.28 16.82
N SER A 29 -10.65 -3.53 16.72
CA SER A 29 -11.24 -4.85 16.98
C SER A 29 -10.66 -5.92 16.04
N ALA A 30 -10.47 -5.62 14.74
CA ALA A 30 -9.90 -6.55 13.78
C ALA A 30 -8.43 -6.89 14.10
N CYS A 31 -7.62 -5.87 14.42
CA CYS A 31 -6.23 -6.05 14.83
C CYS A 31 -6.09 -6.75 16.19
N GLU A 32 -7.05 -6.60 17.11
CA GLU A 32 -7.04 -7.32 18.38
C GLU A 32 -7.39 -8.81 18.20
N ILE A 33 -8.38 -9.12 17.37
CA ILE A 33 -8.80 -10.50 17.08
C ILE A 33 -7.73 -11.23 16.24
N HIS A 34 -7.19 -10.57 15.22
CA HIS A 34 -6.16 -11.09 14.34
C HIS A 34 -4.95 -10.13 14.31
N PRO A 35 -4.05 -10.18 15.32
CA PRO A 35 -2.87 -9.33 15.41
C PRO A 35 -1.98 -9.40 14.16
N PRO A 36 -1.72 -8.27 13.49
CA PRO A 36 -0.95 -8.32 12.25
C PRO A 36 0.53 -8.63 12.52
N PRO A 37 1.11 -9.66 11.87
CA PRO A 37 2.49 -10.08 12.11
C PRO A 37 3.53 -9.01 11.78
N HIS A 38 3.26 -8.12 10.81
CA HIS A 38 4.13 -6.99 10.47
C HIS A 38 4.23 -5.92 11.58
N GLY A 39 3.32 -5.93 12.57
CA GLY A 39 3.42 -5.08 13.77
C GLY A 39 4.36 -5.60 14.85
N MET A 40 4.83 -6.85 14.72
CA MET A 40 5.64 -7.49 15.74
C MET A 40 7.11 -7.05 15.64
N ALA A 41 7.78 -6.90 16.78
CA ALA A 41 9.19 -6.55 16.83
C ALA A 41 10.08 -7.55 16.07
N LYS A 42 9.71 -8.84 16.09
CA LYS A 42 10.41 -9.90 15.33
C LYS A 42 10.43 -9.61 13.83
N TYR A 43 9.33 -9.13 13.25
CA TYR A 43 9.28 -8.80 11.82
C TYR A 43 10.22 -7.65 11.49
N GLY A 44 10.15 -6.55 12.23
CA GLY A 44 11.04 -5.41 12.01
C GLY A 44 12.52 -5.76 12.21
N ASN A 45 12.85 -6.69 13.12
CA ASN A 45 14.22 -7.20 13.27
C ASN A 45 14.67 -7.99 12.05
N LEU A 46 13.84 -8.93 11.58
CA LEU A 46 14.13 -9.72 10.39
C LEU A 46 14.31 -8.84 9.15
N TYR A 47 13.42 -7.86 8.95
CA TYR A 47 13.53 -6.90 7.85
C TYR A 47 14.86 -6.14 7.89
N ARG A 48 15.26 -5.65 9.07
CA ARG A 48 16.55 -4.97 9.24
C ARG A 48 17.75 -5.89 9.02
N GLU A 49 17.64 -7.17 9.35
CA GLU A 49 18.69 -8.15 9.12
C GLU A 49 18.88 -8.42 7.63
N CYS A 50 17.80 -8.72 6.91
CA CYS A 50 17.83 -8.90 5.45
C CYS A 50 18.33 -7.64 4.73
N ALA A 51 17.86 -6.46 5.15
CA ALA A 51 18.22 -5.19 4.54
C ALA A 51 19.70 -4.77 4.69
N ARG A 52 20.49 -5.47 5.52
CA ARG A 52 21.96 -5.29 5.58
C ARG A 52 22.66 -5.87 4.37
N ASP A 53 22.05 -6.85 3.70
CA ASP A 53 22.51 -7.31 2.41
C ASP A 53 22.11 -6.27 1.35
N ARG A 54 23.13 -5.68 0.73
CA ARG A 54 23.00 -4.64 -0.29
C ARG A 54 22.22 -5.11 -1.51
N GLN A 55 22.49 -6.33 -1.98
CA GLN A 55 21.82 -6.90 -3.14
C GLN A 55 20.37 -7.21 -2.81
N TRP A 56 20.12 -7.80 -1.63
CA TRP A 56 18.76 -8.07 -1.16
C TRP A 56 17.94 -6.77 -1.10
N PHE A 57 18.49 -5.69 -0.53
CA PHE A 57 17.76 -4.45 -0.39
C PHE A 57 17.51 -3.77 -1.75
N ALA A 58 18.50 -3.77 -2.67
CA ALA A 58 18.30 -3.30 -4.04
C ALA A 58 17.20 -4.08 -4.76
N ASN A 59 17.20 -5.41 -4.65
CA ASN A 59 16.15 -6.26 -5.20
C ASN A 59 14.78 -5.95 -4.58
N SER A 60 14.72 -5.70 -3.26
CA SER A 60 13.47 -5.34 -2.60
C SER A 60 12.88 -4.05 -3.17
N LEU A 61 13.69 -3.04 -3.49
CA LEU A 61 13.23 -1.79 -4.13
C LEU A 61 12.71 -2.04 -5.56
N ALA A 62 13.38 -2.90 -6.32
CA ALA A 62 12.94 -3.30 -7.66
C ALA A 62 11.58 -4.00 -7.61
N VAL A 63 11.38 -4.92 -6.66
CA VAL A 63 10.09 -5.61 -6.51
C VAL A 63 9.01 -4.63 -6.07
N ASN A 64 9.28 -3.72 -5.13
CA ASN A 64 8.30 -2.67 -4.79
C ASN A 64 7.95 -1.82 -6.02
N ALA A 65 8.92 -1.42 -6.84
CA ALA A 65 8.64 -0.69 -8.08
C ALA A 65 7.70 -1.45 -9.04
N TYR A 66 7.90 -2.76 -9.17
CA TYR A 66 7.03 -3.63 -9.97
C TYR A 66 5.62 -3.71 -9.38
N GLU A 67 5.52 -4.01 -8.08
CA GLU A 67 4.24 -4.19 -7.39
C GLU A 67 3.41 -2.91 -7.50
N GLU A 68 3.93 -1.72 -7.21
CA GLU A 68 3.14 -0.47 -7.33
C GLU A 68 2.66 -0.23 -8.77
N GLY A 69 3.51 -0.53 -9.76
CA GLY A 69 3.15 -0.39 -11.17
C GLY A 69 2.05 -1.37 -11.59
N TYR A 70 2.10 -2.60 -11.07
CA TYR A 70 1.09 -3.62 -11.29
C TYR A 70 -0.22 -3.30 -10.56
N GLY A 71 -0.17 -2.96 -9.27
CA GLY A 71 -1.33 -2.57 -8.47
C GLY A 71 -2.01 -1.33 -9.02
N SER A 72 -1.25 -0.35 -9.50
CA SER A 72 -1.80 0.82 -10.18
C SER A 72 -2.77 0.43 -11.30
N LYS A 73 -2.43 -0.56 -12.13
CA LYS A 73 -3.32 -1.06 -13.21
C LYS A 73 -4.56 -1.73 -12.66
N GLN A 74 -4.41 -2.56 -11.63
CA GLN A 74 -5.54 -3.27 -11.02
C GLN A 74 -6.51 -2.32 -10.31
N VAL A 75 -5.99 -1.34 -9.57
CA VAL A 75 -6.78 -0.29 -8.92
C VAL A 75 -7.48 0.58 -9.97
N TRP A 76 -6.83 0.85 -11.11
CA TRP A 76 -7.45 1.56 -12.23
C TRP A 76 -8.63 0.78 -12.82
N GLU A 77 -8.45 -0.52 -13.07
CA GLU A 77 -9.50 -1.41 -13.55
C GLU A 77 -10.66 -1.51 -12.55
N PHE A 78 -10.35 -1.63 -11.26
CA PHE A 78 -11.36 -1.63 -10.21
C PHE A 78 -12.18 -0.35 -10.22
N ALA A 79 -11.54 0.83 -10.31
CA ALA A 79 -12.24 2.10 -10.31
C ALA A 79 -13.27 2.25 -11.45
N GLN A 80 -13.05 1.57 -12.59
CA GLN A 80 -14.00 1.56 -13.72
C GLN A 80 -15.26 0.74 -13.45
N ARG A 81 -15.26 -0.10 -12.41
CA ARG A 81 -16.35 -1.01 -12.05
C ARG A 81 -17.20 -0.49 -10.88
N ILE A 82 -16.88 0.69 -10.35
CA ILE A 82 -17.57 1.30 -9.21
C ILE A 82 -18.67 2.24 -9.71
N GLU A 83 -19.91 1.99 -9.31
CA GLU A 83 -21.05 2.86 -9.65
C GLU A 83 -20.99 4.23 -8.96
N ASN A 84 -20.61 4.24 -7.66
CA ASN A 84 -20.47 5.47 -6.89
C ASN A 84 -19.31 6.31 -7.44
N ARG A 85 -19.64 7.43 -8.10
CA ARG A 85 -18.68 8.29 -8.80
C ARG A 85 -17.63 8.92 -7.88
N ASP A 86 -17.97 9.18 -6.62
CA ASP A 86 -17.03 9.72 -5.65
C ASP A 86 -16.01 8.67 -5.23
N PHE A 87 -16.47 7.44 -4.96
CA PHE A 87 -15.57 6.33 -4.64
C PHE A 87 -14.67 6.01 -5.84
N ALA A 88 -15.24 5.95 -7.04
CA ALA A 88 -14.48 5.76 -8.28
C ALA A 88 -13.43 6.87 -8.48
N ARG A 89 -13.72 8.12 -8.13
CA ARG A 89 -12.74 9.23 -8.19
C ARG A 89 -11.60 9.04 -7.19
N LEU A 90 -11.90 8.64 -5.95
CA LEU A 90 -10.88 8.41 -4.93
C LEU A 90 -9.95 7.25 -5.29
N VAL A 91 -10.52 6.12 -5.73
CA VAL A 91 -9.76 4.93 -6.16
C VAL A 91 -8.89 5.25 -7.40
N ARG A 92 -9.34 6.13 -8.30
CA ARG A 92 -8.48 6.61 -9.41
C ARG A 92 -7.30 7.46 -8.95
N GLY A 93 -7.53 8.32 -7.97
CA GLY A 93 -6.45 9.10 -7.36
C GLY A 93 -5.34 8.20 -6.86
N HIS A 94 -5.72 7.17 -6.08
CA HIS A 94 -4.82 6.14 -5.60
C HIS A 94 -4.06 5.44 -6.74
N SER A 95 -4.74 4.99 -7.81
CA SER A 95 -4.05 4.38 -8.96
C SER A 95 -2.98 5.30 -9.60
N ILE A 96 -3.24 6.61 -9.68
CA ILE A 96 -2.26 7.59 -10.19
C ILE A 96 -1.08 7.71 -9.23
N ASP A 97 -1.34 7.72 -7.93
CA ASP A 97 -0.31 7.75 -6.89
C ASP A 97 0.58 6.49 -6.97
N GLU A 98 0.01 5.30 -7.15
CA GLU A 98 0.81 4.07 -7.33
C GLU A 98 1.65 4.04 -8.61
N SER A 99 1.11 4.61 -9.70
CA SER A 99 1.90 4.77 -10.93
C SER A 99 3.13 5.66 -10.68
N ARG A 100 2.99 6.70 -9.84
CA ARG A 100 4.10 7.55 -9.40
C ARG A 100 5.03 6.82 -8.44
N HIS A 101 4.50 6.05 -7.49
CA HIS A 101 5.30 5.28 -6.52
C HIS A 101 6.24 4.30 -7.23
N SER A 102 5.75 3.58 -8.25
CA SER A 102 6.56 2.72 -9.10
C SER A 102 7.81 3.45 -9.62
N LYS A 103 7.64 4.65 -10.20
CA LYS A 103 8.76 5.48 -10.68
C LYS A 103 9.65 5.99 -9.56
N MET A 104 9.07 6.33 -8.41
CA MET A 104 9.83 6.77 -7.24
C MET A 104 10.72 5.66 -6.69
N PHE A 105 10.27 4.41 -6.67
CA PHE A 105 11.12 3.29 -6.25
C PHE A 105 12.28 3.05 -7.21
N VAL A 106 12.06 3.14 -8.53
CA VAL A 106 13.15 3.09 -9.52
C VAL A 106 14.16 4.23 -9.29
N ALA A 107 13.67 5.46 -9.09
CA ALA A 107 14.53 6.59 -8.81
C ALA A 107 15.30 6.42 -7.49
N LEU A 108 14.68 5.84 -6.45
CA LEU A 108 15.33 5.57 -5.17
C LEU A 108 16.44 4.53 -5.33
N LEU A 109 16.18 3.48 -6.11
CA LEU A 109 17.13 2.44 -6.46
C LEU A 109 18.34 3.02 -7.23
N ASP A 110 18.11 3.91 -8.20
CA ASP A 110 19.18 4.61 -8.92
C ASP A 110 20.05 5.49 -7.99
N ILE A 111 19.43 6.14 -7.00
CA ILE A 111 20.12 7.02 -6.04
C ILE A 111 21.01 6.22 -5.08
N LEU A 112 20.51 5.09 -4.59
CA LEU A 112 21.20 4.30 -3.55
C LEU A 112 22.18 3.27 -4.15
N PHE A 113 21.87 2.77 -5.34
CA PHE A 113 22.55 1.64 -5.99
C PHE A 113 22.82 1.92 -7.49
N PRO A 114 23.56 3.00 -7.83
CA PRO A 114 23.74 3.44 -9.23
C PRO A 114 24.51 2.44 -10.11
N THR A 115 25.15 1.41 -9.53
CA THR A 115 25.95 0.43 -10.26
C THR A 115 25.48 -1.02 -10.10
N GLU A 116 24.46 -1.29 -9.27
CA GLU A 116 24.04 -2.68 -8.96
C GLU A 116 23.13 -3.30 -10.03
N LEU A 117 22.61 -2.49 -10.95
CA LEU A 117 21.73 -2.95 -12.02
C LEU A 117 22.35 -2.69 -13.38
N GLU A 118 22.32 -3.72 -14.21
CA GLU A 118 22.59 -3.64 -15.64
C GLU A 118 21.61 -2.68 -16.33
N THR A 119 22.05 -2.07 -17.43
CA THR A 119 21.28 -1.03 -18.13
C THR A 119 19.95 -1.58 -18.65
N GLU A 120 19.97 -2.81 -19.13
CA GLU A 120 18.83 -3.54 -19.67
C GLU A 120 17.75 -3.75 -18.60
N VAL A 121 18.15 -4.10 -17.38
CA VAL A 121 17.25 -4.24 -16.23
C VAL A 121 16.64 -2.90 -15.83
N ARG A 122 17.40 -1.80 -15.91
CA ARG A 122 16.87 -0.44 -15.66
C ARG A 122 15.85 -0.01 -16.73
N GLU A 123 16.05 -0.41 -17.97
CA GLU A 123 15.09 -0.15 -19.05
C GLU A 123 13.78 -0.93 -18.84
N GLU A 124 13.87 -2.18 -18.40
CA GLU A 124 12.69 -2.96 -18.02
C GLU A 124 11.89 -2.27 -16.91
N PHE A 125 12.57 -1.71 -15.90
CA PHE A 125 11.90 -1.04 -14.77
C PHE A 125 11.11 0.20 -15.18
N LYS A 126 11.52 0.90 -16.24
CA LYS A 126 10.73 2.02 -16.78
C LYS A 126 9.37 1.57 -17.31
N SER A 127 9.22 0.31 -17.70
CA SER A 127 7.97 -0.26 -18.19
C SER A 127 7.00 -0.70 -17.09
N PHE A 128 7.44 -0.73 -15.82
CA PHE A 128 6.60 -1.15 -14.70
C PHE A 128 5.46 -0.16 -14.45
N SER A 129 5.77 1.12 -14.48
CA SER A 129 4.77 2.17 -14.29
C SER A 129 3.86 2.28 -15.53
N PRO A 130 2.53 2.29 -15.36
CA PRO A 130 1.60 2.52 -16.46
C PRO A 130 1.54 3.99 -16.93
N GLU A 131 2.37 4.86 -16.35
CA GLU A 131 2.45 6.29 -16.67
C GLU A 131 1.13 7.06 -16.52
N TYR A 132 0.36 6.74 -15.49
CA TYR A 132 -0.84 7.48 -15.15
C TYR A 132 -0.46 8.81 -14.49
N TYR A 133 -0.99 9.89 -15.04
CA TYR A 133 -0.89 11.24 -14.48
C TYR A 133 -2.28 11.88 -14.44
N PRO A 134 -2.50 12.90 -13.59
CA PRO A 134 -3.82 13.56 -13.47
C PRO A 134 -4.43 14.07 -14.79
N HIS A 135 -3.61 14.33 -15.81
CA HIS A 135 -4.03 14.82 -17.13
C HIS A 135 -3.63 13.87 -18.27
N SER A 136 -3.05 12.71 -17.95
CA SER A 136 -2.59 11.72 -18.93
C SER A 136 -2.81 10.33 -18.36
N HIS A 137 -4.03 9.83 -18.52
CA HIS A 137 -4.45 8.50 -18.11
C HIS A 137 -5.51 8.00 -19.11
N PRO A 138 -5.78 6.69 -19.22
CA PRO A 138 -6.81 6.16 -20.11
C PRO A 138 -8.16 6.86 -19.89
N PRO A 139 -8.97 7.08 -20.94
CA PRO A 139 -10.34 7.56 -20.76
C PRO A 139 -11.16 6.51 -20.02
N ILE A 140 -12.18 6.97 -19.31
CA ILE A 140 -13.06 6.09 -18.55
C ILE A 140 -14.41 6.11 -19.22
N GLU A 141 -14.72 5.01 -19.88
CA GLU A 141 -16.06 4.71 -20.33
C GLU A 141 -16.65 3.73 -19.31
N PRO A 142 -17.43 4.20 -18.32
CA PRO A 142 -18.13 3.28 -17.43
C PRO A 142 -19.04 2.43 -18.32
N SER A 143 -18.66 1.18 -18.51
CA SER A 143 -19.51 0.20 -19.16
C SER A 143 -20.49 -0.27 -18.10
N PRO A 144 -21.81 0.00 -18.24
CA PRO A 144 -22.81 -0.45 -17.27
C PRO A 144 -22.76 -1.96 -17.04
N GLU A 145 -22.31 -2.72 -18.05
CA GLU A 145 -22.16 -4.18 -18.02
C GLU A 145 -20.99 -4.65 -17.13
N LYS A 146 -20.07 -3.76 -16.75
CA LYS A 146 -18.88 -4.09 -15.94
C LYS A 146 -18.99 -3.64 -14.48
N VAL A 147 -20.03 -2.88 -14.14
CA VAL A 147 -20.29 -2.43 -12.78
C VAL A 147 -20.54 -3.65 -11.89
N ILE A 148 -19.88 -3.68 -10.74
CA ILE A 148 -20.04 -4.77 -9.77
C ILE A 148 -20.93 -4.36 -8.60
N ASP A 149 -21.42 -5.36 -7.88
CA ASP A 149 -22.28 -5.17 -6.71
C ASP A 149 -21.59 -4.33 -5.61
N LYS A 150 -22.36 -3.50 -4.92
CA LYS A 150 -21.84 -2.56 -3.92
C LYS A 150 -21.14 -3.25 -2.74
N PHE A 151 -21.55 -4.46 -2.35
CA PHE A 151 -20.85 -5.23 -1.32
C PHE A 151 -19.52 -5.77 -1.84
N GLN A 152 -19.44 -6.15 -3.12
CA GLN A 152 -18.17 -6.52 -3.75
C GLN A 152 -17.22 -5.32 -3.85
N VAL A 153 -17.72 -4.13 -4.19
CA VAL A 153 -16.93 -2.88 -4.13
C VAL A 153 -16.39 -2.66 -2.72
N MET A 154 -17.25 -2.76 -1.71
CA MET A 154 -16.83 -2.50 -0.33
C MET A 154 -15.83 -3.53 0.19
N ASP A 155 -15.99 -4.81 -0.16
CA ASP A 155 -15.03 -5.86 0.19
C ASP A 155 -13.63 -5.54 -0.39
N GLN A 156 -13.57 -5.09 -1.64
CA GLN A 156 -12.31 -4.65 -2.25
C GLN A 156 -11.74 -3.38 -1.59
N ILE A 157 -12.58 -2.41 -1.22
CA ILE A 157 -12.12 -1.22 -0.49
C ILE A 157 -11.58 -1.58 0.90
N ILE A 158 -12.20 -2.52 1.62
CA ILE A 158 -11.71 -3.04 2.90
C ILE A 158 -10.35 -3.73 2.70
N GLN A 159 -10.22 -4.56 1.66
CA GLN A 159 -8.95 -5.19 1.34
C GLN A 159 -7.86 -4.16 1.03
N ILE A 160 -8.16 -3.16 0.18
CA ILE A 160 -7.24 -2.05 -0.09
C ILE A 160 -6.83 -1.38 1.23
N ASN A 161 -7.79 -0.94 2.04
CA ASN A 161 -7.50 -0.26 3.31
C ASN A 161 -6.50 -1.00 4.21
N LEU A 162 -6.66 -2.32 4.36
CA LEU A 162 -5.77 -3.14 5.17
C LEU A 162 -4.39 -3.36 4.52
N LEU A 163 -4.33 -3.47 3.19
CA LEU A 163 -3.07 -3.53 2.46
C LEU A 163 -2.30 -2.21 2.54
N GLU A 164 -2.98 -1.06 2.50
CA GLU A 164 -2.36 0.26 2.63
C GLU A 164 -1.81 0.52 4.04
N ILE A 165 -2.48 0.01 5.08
CA ILE A 165 -1.92 0.03 6.45
C ILE A 165 -0.60 -0.75 6.50
N ARG A 166 -0.52 -1.88 5.79
CA ARG A 166 0.70 -2.66 5.69
C ARG A 166 1.77 -1.93 4.87
N ALA A 167 1.41 -1.34 3.73
CA ALA A 167 2.32 -0.54 2.91
C ALA A 167 2.92 0.60 3.75
N LEU A 168 2.08 1.36 4.49
CA LEU A 168 2.52 2.38 5.43
C LEU A 168 3.57 1.84 6.42
N ILE A 169 3.32 0.70 7.06
CA ILE A 169 4.28 0.11 8.01
C ILE A 169 5.58 -0.28 7.32
N LEU A 170 5.51 -0.82 6.10
CA LEU A 170 6.69 -1.12 5.31
C LEU A 170 7.50 0.15 5.00
N GLN A 171 6.85 1.26 4.62
CA GLN A 171 7.53 2.54 4.38
C GLN A 171 8.22 3.06 5.66
N LEU A 172 7.61 2.86 6.83
CA LEU A 172 8.21 3.22 8.12
C LEU A 172 9.46 2.39 8.45
N LEU A 173 9.50 1.12 8.03
CA LEU A 173 10.67 0.26 8.15
C LEU A 173 11.75 0.59 7.11
N LEU A 174 11.33 0.89 5.88
CA LEU A 174 12.20 1.18 4.75
C LEU A 174 12.96 2.50 4.92
N ARG A 175 12.30 3.56 5.40
CA ARG A 175 12.90 4.91 5.56
C ARG A 175 14.27 4.91 6.27
N PRO A 176 14.43 4.39 7.50
CA PRO A 176 15.73 4.43 8.18
C PRO A 176 16.81 3.63 7.45
N ILE A 177 16.45 2.57 6.72
CA ILE A 177 17.39 1.78 5.94
C ILE A 177 17.83 2.55 4.69
N ALA A 178 16.88 3.11 3.94
CA ALA A 178 17.16 3.93 2.76
C ALA A 178 18.07 5.11 3.13
N GLN A 179 17.80 5.77 4.26
CA GLN A 179 18.65 6.85 4.79
C GLN A 179 20.06 6.38 5.17
N ALA A 180 20.22 5.14 5.65
CA ALA A 180 21.53 4.58 5.99
C ALA A 180 22.38 4.25 4.75
N TYR A 181 21.75 3.86 3.64
CA TYR A 181 22.43 3.65 2.35
C TYR A 181 22.71 4.97 1.60
N ALA A 182 22.02 6.06 1.95
CA ALA A 182 22.18 7.33 1.28
C ALA A 182 23.54 7.98 1.57
N THR A 183 24.18 8.53 0.53
CA THR A 183 25.31 9.45 0.73
C THR A 183 24.84 10.72 1.44
N ARG A 184 25.77 11.47 2.05
CA ARG A 184 25.44 12.75 2.70
C ARG A 184 24.75 13.74 1.75
N GLU A 185 25.13 13.73 0.48
CA GLU A 185 24.54 14.56 -0.56
C GLU A 185 23.11 14.12 -0.92
N ASN A 186 22.85 12.82 -1.00
CA ASN A 186 21.55 12.27 -1.38
C ASN A 186 20.55 12.16 -0.22
N LEU A 187 21.01 12.20 1.04
CA LEU A 187 20.17 12.02 2.22
C LEU A 187 18.93 12.95 2.27
N PRO A 188 19.01 14.26 1.95
CA PRO A 188 17.82 15.11 1.91
C PRO A 188 16.78 14.65 0.88
N LYS A 189 17.23 14.23 -0.31
CA LYS A 189 16.36 13.74 -1.38
C LYS A 189 15.69 12.44 -1.00
N VAL A 190 16.45 11.47 -0.48
CA VAL A 190 15.93 10.18 0.02
C VAL A 190 14.91 10.40 1.13
N THR A 191 15.21 11.29 2.08
CA THR A 191 14.28 11.63 3.16
C THR A 191 12.99 12.25 2.63
N CYS A 192 13.08 13.15 1.65
CA CYS A 192 11.91 13.74 1.02
C CYS A 192 11.05 12.68 0.32
N MET A 193 11.66 11.76 -0.42
CA MET A 193 10.95 10.67 -1.10
C MET A 193 10.26 9.74 -0.10
N SER A 194 10.95 9.31 0.97
CA SER A 194 10.34 8.48 2.01
C SER A 194 9.18 9.18 2.73
N ASN A 195 9.28 10.48 2.97
CA ASN A 195 8.17 11.24 3.57
C ASN A 195 6.96 11.33 2.63
N LEU A 196 7.19 11.39 1.32
CA LEU A 196 6.12 11.40 0.32
C LEU A 196 5.41 10.05 0.27
N PHE A 197 6.15 8.93 0.21
CA PHE A 197 5.56 7.59 0.31
C PHE A 197 4.68 7.44 1.56
N ILE A 198 5.21 7.80 2.75
CA ILE A 198 4.45 7.72 4.01
C ILE A 198 3.19 8.59 3.97
N TYR A 199 3.28 9.79 3.40
CA TYR A 199 2.13 10.68 3.25
C TYR A 199 1.06 10.07 2.34
N ASP A 200 1.46 9.56 1.18
CA ASP A 200 0.56 8.98 0.19
C ASP A 200 -0.13 7.73 0.75
N GLU A 201 0.59 6.79 1.38
CA GLU A 201 -0.06 5.62 2.02
C GLU A 201 -1.03 6.04 3.13
N THR A 202 -0.68 7.08 3.89
CA THR A 202 -1.59 7.62 4.91
C THR A 202 -2.87 8.15 4.26
N LYS A 203 -2.77 8.80 3.09
CA LYS A 203 -3.94 9.26 2.31
C LYS A 203 -4.73 8.10 1.69
N HIS A 204 -4.06 7.01 1.31
CA HIS A 204 -4.74 5.81 0.84
C HIS A 204 -5.58 5.15 1.93
N VAL A 205 -5.03 5.06 3.15
CA VAL A 205 -5.79 4.61 4.33
C VAL A 205 -6.94 5.57 4.66
N GLU A 206 -6.73 6.88 4.59
CA GLU A 206 -7.77 7.88 4.87
C GLU A 206 -8.99 7.75 3.94
N TYR A 207 -8.77 7.76 2.63
CA TYR A 207 -9.91 7.75 1.70
C TYR A 207 -10.69 6.44 1.79
N SER A 208 -9.99 5.32 1.98
CA SER A 208 -10.62 4.01 2.06
C SER A 208 -11.41 3.87 3.38
N ALA A 209 -10.89 4.41 4.48
CA ALA A 209 -11.63 4.54 5.74
C ALA A 209 -12.87 5.43 5.60
N TYR A 210 -12.79 6.53 4.85
CA TYR A 210 -13.95 7.35 4.51
C TYR A 210 -15.03 6.56 3.77
N CYS A 211 -14.66 5.84 2.69
CA CYS A 211 -15.60 5.02 1.94
C CYS A 211 -16.29 3.96 2.82
N ILE A 212 -15.52 3.31 3.71
CA ILE A 212 -16.06 2.35 4.69
C ILE A 212 -17.04 3.04 5.64
N GLY A 213 -16.71 4.23 6.15
CA GLY A 213 -17.58 5.02 7.02
C GLY A 213 -18.91 5.39 6.37
N GLU A 214 -18.90 5.80 5.10
CA GLU A 214 -20.14 6.08 4.36
C GLU A 214 -21.00 4.83 4.22
N PHE A 215 -20.40 3.67 3.96
CA PHE A 215 -21.14 2.41 3.86
C PHE A 215 -21.71 1.92 5.20
N ILE A 216 -21.03 2.23 6.31
CA ILE A 216 -21.54 2.01 7.67
C ILE A 216 -22.79 2.87 7.93
N LYS A 217 -22.77 4.14 7.51
CA LYS A 217 -23.92 5.07 7.66
C LYS A 217 -25.16 4.60 6.89
N GLU A 218 -25.00 3.79 5.85
CA GLU A 218 -26.10 3.13 5.13
C GLU A 218 -26.73 1.95 5.91
N GLY A 219 -26.25 1.63 7.12
CA GLY A 219 -26.78 0.54 7.95
C GLY A 219 -26.05 -0.79 7.80
N ASN A 220 -24.92 -0.84 7.08
CA ASN A 220 -24.17 -2.08 6.82
C ASN A 220 -23.07 -2.39 7.85
N ARG A 221 -23.16 -1.80 9.05
CA ARG A 221 -22.12 -1.86 10.09
C ARG A 221 -21.67 -3.29 10.42
N GLU A 222 -22.60 -4.21 10.61
CA GLU A 222 -22.26 -5.58 11.00
C GLU A 222 -21.54 -6.33 9.89
N TRP A 223 -21.99 -6.16 8.64
CA TRP A 223 -21.32 -6.74 7.48
C TRP A 223 -19.89 -6.23 7.35
N VAL A 224 -19.65 -4.92 7.55
CA VAL A 224 -18.30 -4.34 7.52
C VAL A 224 -17.44 -4.92 8.64
N ARG A 225 -17.99 -5.07 9.85
CA ARG A 225 -17.29 -5.67 10.99
C ARG A 225 -16.84 -7.09 10.69
N GLU A 226 -17.73 -7.94 10.17
CA GLU A 226 -17.39 -9.31 9.80
C GLU A 226 -16.31 -9.34 8.71
N LYS A 227 -16.45 -8.49 7.69
CA LYS A 227 -15.53 -8.46 6.55
C LYS A 227 -14.14 -7.94 6.90
N ILE A 228 -14.01 -6.89 7.70
CA ILE A 228 -12.69 -6.39 8.09
C ILE A 228 -11.94 -7.39 8.98
N ILE A 229 -12.64 -8.12 9.86
CA ILE A 229 -12.05 -9.20 10.66
C ILE A 229 -11.60 -10.34 9.75
N GLN A 230 -12.46 -10.78 8.83
CA GLN A 230 -12.15 -11.84 7.87
C GLN A 230 -10.94 -11.47 7.00
N ARG A 231 -10.92 -10.27 6.41
CA ARG A 231 -9.84 -9.81 5.54
C ARG A 231 -8.54 -9.59 6.32
N GLN A 232 -8.60 -9.14 7.57
CA GLN A 232 -7.42 -9.05 8.42
C GLN A 232 -6.78 -10.43 8.63
N GLN A 233 -7.59 -11.46 8.89
CA GLN A 233 -7.09 -12.84 8.99
C GLN A 233 -6.43 -13.28 7.67
N THR A 234 -7.10 -13.11 6.54
CA THR A 234 -6.56 -13.50 5.21
C THR A 234 -5.23 -12.82 4.90
N ILE A 235 -5.13 -11.50 5.15
CA ILE A 235 -3.90 -10.74 4.93
C ILE A 235 -2.78 -11.23 5.86
N ASN A 236 -3.09 -11.57 7.12
CA ASN A 236 -2.10 -12.12 8.03
C ASN A 236 -1.57 -13.48 7.56
N GLU A 237 -2.45 -14.36 7.08
CA GLU A 237 -2.09 -15.68 6.55
C GLU A 237 -1.17 -15.56 5.33
N MET A 238 -1.51 -14.67 4.40
CA MET A 238 -0.66 -14.39 3.24
C MET A 238 0.74 -13.92 3.65
N PHE A 239 0.81 -13.06 4.68
CA PHE A 239 2.07 -12.52 5.14
C PHE A 239 2.94 -13.55 5.86
N LEU A 240 2.33 -14.50 6.57
CA LEU A 240 3.10 -15.57 7.21
C LEU A 240 3.86 -16.39 6.16
N ILE A 241 3.23 -16.64 5.00
CA ILE A 241 3.90 -17.27 3.84
C ILE A 241 5.08 -16.41 3.37
N ASP A 242 4.95 -15.08 3.35
CA ASP A 242 6.06 -14.19 2.99
C ASP A 242 7.24 -14.32 3.98
N THR A 243 6.94 -14.44 5.28
CA THR A 243 7.98 -14.54 6.32
C THR A 243 8.66 -15.90 6.41
N GLU A 244 8.04 -16.96 5.87
CA GLU A 244 8.61 -18.32 5.84
C GLU A 244 9.58 -18.53 4.67
N THR A 245 9.53 -17.65 3.67
CA THR A 245 10.42 -17.68 2.51
C THR A 245 11.26 -16.40 2.52
N ASP A 246 12.46 -16.43 3.12
CA ASP A 246 13.37 -15.27 3.32
C ASP A 246 13.56 -14.36 2.08
N HIS A 247 13.30 -14.87 0.88
CA HIS A 247 13.35 -14.14 -0.39
C HIS A 247 12.14 -13.24 -0.69
N SER A 248 11.05 -13.29 0.08
CA SER A 248 9.81 -12.53 -0.18
C SER A 248 9.41 -11.52 0.90
N LEU A 249 10.28 -11.32 1.89
CA LEU A 249 10.03 -10.42 3.01
C LEU A 249 9.91 -8.97 2.53
N GLY A 250 8.71 -8.39 2.66
CA GLY A 250 8.47 -6.99 2.26
C GLY A 250 8.34 -6.77 0.75
N THR A 251 8.10 -7.84 -0.02
CA THR A 251 7.95 -7.77 -1.49
C THR A 251 6.53 -8.05 -1.99
N THR A 252 5.60 -8.48 -1.14
CA THR A 252 4.28 -8.93 -1.58
C THR A 252 3.25 -7.84 -1.32
N VAL A 253 3.32 -6.67 -1.94
CA VAL A 253 2.33 -5.61 -1.65
C VAL A 253 0.99 -5.94 -2.32
N LEU A 254 0.97 -6.60 -3.50
CA LEU A 254 -0.22 -6.60 -4.37
C LEU A 254 -0.54 -7.92 -5.11
N LYS A 255 0.10 -9.05 -4.79
CA LYS A 255 -0.16 -10.36 -5.47
C LYS A 255 -1.62 -10.85 -5.51
N THR A 256 -2.59 -10.19 -4.86
CA THR A 256 -3.93 -10.78 -4.63
C THR A 256 -5.12 -9.85 -4.88
N GLN A 257 -5.02 -8.84 -5.76
CA GLN A 257 -6.26 -8.20 -6.27
C GLN A 257 -7.04 -9.10 -7.26
N VAL A 258 -6.54 -10.32 -7.55
CA VAL A 258 -7.17 -11.31 -8.45
C VAL A 258 -7.49 -12.59 -7.66
N GLY A 259 -8.45 -12.51 -6.73
CA GLY A 259 -8.94 -13.65 -5.96
C GLY A 259 -10.33 -13.40 -5.40
#